data_AF-A0A0Q7S0J3-F1
#
_entry.id   AF-A0A0Q7S0J3-F1
#
_cell.length_a   1.000
_cell.length_b   1.000
_cell.length_c   1.000
_cell.angle_alpha   90.00
_cell.angle_beta   90.00
_cell.angle_gamma   90.00
#
_symmetry.space_group_name_H-M   'P 1'
#
loop_
_entity.id
_entity.type
_entity.pdbx_description
1 polymer ?
#
loop_
_entity_poly.entity_id
_entity_poly.type
_entity_poly.pdbx_seq_one_letter_code
_entity_poly.pdbx_strand_id
1 'polypeptide(L)'
;LVEGPISAEAVATDFETMVKEGDKLAAIAPNVVVKLPLTWDGLRAARAFADKGIKTNVTLCFSAAQAMLAAKAGATFISPFVGRLEDHGADGIGLLEEIRVLYDVHGFDTQILAASLRNPAHVSAAAVAGADAATIPADVFKALVKHPLTDKGLDAFLADWGKTGQSIL
;
A
#
# COMPACT_ATOMS: atom_id res chain seq x y z
N LEU A 1 19.11 2.46 -6.95
CA LEU A 1 18.55 2.16 -5.61
C LEU A 1 17.27 2.97 -5.45
N VAL A 2 16.26 2.46 -4.73
CA VAL A 2 15.01 3.20 -4.47
C VAL A 2 15.22 4.09 -3.25
N GLU A 3 14.92 5.39 -3.36
CA GLU A 3 15.06 6.35 -2.24
C GLU A 3 13.88 6.29 -1.26
N GLY A 4 12.68 5.95 -1.75
CA GLY A 4 11.46 5.85 -0.95
C GLY A 4 11.39 4.62 -0.02
N PRO A 5 10.30 4.47 0.76
CA PRO A 5 10.14 3.39 1.73
C PRO A 5 10.21 1.98 1.10
N ILE A 6 10.90 1.06 1.78
CA ILE A 6 10.98 -0.35 1.38
C ILE A 6 10.44 -1.21 2.53
N SER A 7 9.27 -1.82 2.36
CA SER A 7 8.73 -2.76 3.35
C SER A 7 9.45 -4.11 3.28
N ALA A 8 10.04 -4.56 4.38
CA ALA A 8 10.70 -5.86 4.50
C ALA A 8 10.14 -6.64 5.69
N GLU A 9 9.77 -7.91 5.49
CA GLU A 9 8.93 -8.69 6.41
C GLU A 9 9.74 -9.56 7.36
N ALA A 10 9.41 -9.47 8.66
CA ALA A 10 9.83 -10.47 9.65
C ALA A 10 9.00 -11.74 9.46
N VAL A 11 9.63 -12.91 9.61
CA VAL A 11 9.00 -14.22 9.37
C VAL A 11 8.67 -14.96 10.66
N ALA A 12 9.29 -14.56 11.77
CA ALA A 12 8.97 -15.08 13.09
C ALA A 12 7.51 -14.80 13.48
N THR A 13 6.95 -15.67 14.32
CA THR A 13 5.56 -15.57 14.82
C THR A 13 5.49 -15.17 16.29
N ASP A 14 6.58 -15.29 17.04
CA ASP A 14 6.69 -14.84 18.43
C ASP A 14 7.33 -13.45 18.54
N PHE A 15 6.92 -12.71 19.57
CA PHE A 15 7.37 -11.32 19.79
C PHE A 15 8.90 -11.18 19.86
N GLU A 16 9.60 -12.02 20.62
CA GLU A 16 11.03 -11.83 20.88
C GLU A 16 11.87 -12.01 19.61
N THR A 17 11.55 -13.04 18.83
CA THR A 17 12.26 -13.33 17.59
C THR A 17 11.89 -12.32 16.50
N MET A 18 10.62 -11.90 16.44
CA MET A 18 10.16 -10.88 15.49
C MET A 18 10.86 -9.53 15.71
N VAL A 19 11.08 -9.13 16.96
CA VAL A 19 11.85 -7.90 17.26
C VAL A 19 13.31 -8.04 16.82
N LYS A 20 13.95 -9.18 17.06
CA LYS A 20 15.35 -9.43 16.62
C LYS A 20 15.48 -9.42 15.09
N GLU A 21 14.52 -10.01 14.38
CA GLU A 21 14.49 -9.97 12.92
C GLU A 21 14.26 -8.55 12.40
N GLY A 22 13.28 -7.84 12.96
CA GLY A 22 12.99 -6.46 12.55
C GLY A 22 14.14 -5.49 12.81
N ASP A 23 14.86 -5.61 13.94
CA ASP A 23 16.06 -4.81 14.21
C ASP A 23 17.15 -5.08 13.14
N LYS A 24 17.34 -6.33 12.71
CA LYS A 24 18.25 -6.68 11.62
C LYS A 24 17.82 -6.07 10.28
N LEU A 25 16.53 -6.12 9.97
CA LEU A 25 15.98 -5.56 8.73
C LEU A 25 16.15 -4.02 8.71
N ALA A 26 15.82 -3.35 9.81
CA ALA A 26 15.94 -1.89 9.93
C ALA A 26 17.37 -1.39 9.77
N ALA A 27 18.37 -2.20 10.17
CA ALA A 27 19.79 -1.86 10.01
C ALA A 27 20.29 -1.93 8.55
N ILE A 28 19.53 -2.49 7.61
CA ILE A 28 19.97 -2.63 6.20
C ILE A 28 20.07 -1.26 5.51
N ALA A 29 19.07 -0.40 5.71
CA ALA A 29 19.03 0.94 5.12
C ALA A 29 18.03 1.86 5.86
N PRO A 30 18.24 3.18 5.89
CA PRO A 30 17.39 4.11 6.64
C PRO A 30 15.94 4.22 6.13
N ASN A 31 15.67 3.76 4.91
CA ASN A 31 14.34 3.75 4.30
C ASN A 31 13.61 2.39 4.43
N VAL A 32 14.17 1.42 5.18
CA VAL A 32 13.47 0.18 5.49
C VAL A 32 12.31 0.44 6.45
N VAL A 33 11.17 -0.18 6.14
CA VAL A 33 9.98 -0.23 6.98
C VAL A 33 9.77 -1.69 7.39
N VAL A 34 9.83 -1.99 8.68
CA VAL A 34 9.70 -3.37 9.17
C VAL A 34 8.24 -3.80 9.04
N LYS A 35 7.99 -4.83 8.23
CA LYS A 35 6.66 -5.36 7.98
C LYS A 35 6.35 -6.49 8.96
N LEU A 36 5.18 -6.40 9.60
CA LEU A 36 4.76 -7.24 10.72
C LEU A 36 3.34 -7.74 10.49
N PRO A 37 3.01 -9.01 10.79
CA PRO A 37 1.65 -9.51 10.65
C PRO A 37 0.74 -8.91 11.73
N LEU A 38 -0.54 -8.74 11.41
CA LEU A 38 -1.54 -8.24 12.36
C LEU A 38 -1.98 -9.33 13.35
N THR A 39 -1.08 -9.67 14.26
CA THR A 39 -1.27 -10.60 15.38
C THR A 39 -0.97 -9.89 16.70
N TRP A 40 -1.24 -10.54 17.84
CA TRP A 40 -0.92 -9.94 19.14
C TRP A 40 0.56 -9.63 19.30
N ASP A 41 1.42 -10.59 18.94
CA ASP A 41 2.87 -10.39 18.99
C ASP A 41 3.37 -9.42 17.91
N GLY A 42 2.74 -9.38 16.74
CA GLY A 42 3.01 -8.37 15.72
C GLY A 42 2.68 -6.95 16.16
N LEU A 43 1.55 -6.75 16.85
CA LEU A 43 1.18 -5.46 17.42
C LEU A 43 2.11 -5.05 18.57
N ARG A 44 2.52 -5.99 19.43
CA ARG A 44 3.53 -5.74 20.46
C ARG A 44 4.87 -5.33 19.84
N ALA A 45 5.30 -6.02 18.77
CA ALA A 45 6.50 -5.67 18.03
C ALA A 45 6.38 -4.29 17.38
N ALA A 46 5.23 -3.98 16.77
CA ALA A 46 4.97 -2.67 16.19
C ALA A 46 5.12 -1.55 17.23
N ARG A 47 4.59 -1.75 18.44
CA ARG A 47 4.78 -0.80 19.55
C ARG A 47 6.24 -0.66 19.95
N ALA A 48 6.95 -1.77 20.11
CA ALA A 48 8.37 -1.75 20.47
C ALA A 48 9.24 -1.02 19.43
N PHE A 49 8.91 -1.13 18.14
CA PHE A 49 9.59 -0.39 17.08
C PHE A 49 9.19 1.08 17.03
N ALA A 50 7.91 1.40 17.25
CA ALA A 50 7.45 2.79 17.34
C ALA A 50 8.17 3.54 18.47
N ASP A 51 8.36 2.91 19.64
CA ASP A 51 9.11 3.47 20.77
C ASP A 51 10.60 3.75 20.43
N LYS A 52 11.15 3.02 19.46
CA LYS A 52 12.52 3.21 18.93
C LYS A 52 12.58 4.19 17.75
N GLY A 53 11.44 4.70 17.27
CA GLY A 53 11.36 5.50 16.03
C GLY A 53 11.59 4.69 14.75
N ILE A 54 11.47 3.37 14.80
CA ILE A 54 11.60 2.48 13.63
C ILE A 54 10.24 2.37 12.95
N LYS A 55 10.21 2.69 11.65
CA LYS A 55 8.97 2.65 10.84
C LYS A 55 8.49 1.22 10.66
N THR A 56 7.18 1.03 10.77
CA THR A 56 6.55 -0.29 10.62
C THR A 56 5.39 -0.28 9.63
N ASN A 57 5.18 -1.42 8.97
CA ASN A 57 4.02 -1.68 8.11
C ASN A 57 3.29 -2.91 8.64
N VAL A 58 2.14 -2.72 9.27
CA VAL A 58 1.32 -3.84 9.75
C VAL A 58 0.50 -4.40 8.60
N THR A 59 0.66 -5.70 8.30
CA THR A 59 0.07 -6.37 7.13
C THR A 59 -0.98 -7.41 7.51
N LEU A 60 -1.69 -7.98 6.53
CA LEU A 60 -2.76 -8.95 6.75
C LEU A 60 -3.95 -8.35 7.51
N CYS A 61 -4.31 -7.12 7.15
CA CYS A 61 -5.50 -6.44 7.68
C CYS A 61 -6.73 -6.75 6.83
N PHE A 62 -7.81 -7.15 7.48
CA PHE A 62 -9.08 -7.58 6.86
C PHE A 62 -10.31 -6.93 7.52
N SER A 63 -10.12 -6.00 8.46
CA SER A 63 -11.22 -5.27 9.11
C SER A 63 -10.77 -3.92 9.67
N ALA A 64 -11.69 -2.96 9.82
CA ALA A 64 -11.38 -1.66 10.39
C ALA A 64 -10.93 -1.74 11.86
N ALA A 65 -11.47 -2.69 12.63
CA ALA A 65 -11.05 -2.93 14.02
C ALA A 65 -9.57 -3.34 14.11
N GLN A 66 -9.10 -4.18 13.19
CA GLN A 66 -7.69 -4.54 13.08
C GLN A 66 -6.82 -3.32 12.72
N ALA A 67 -7.26 -2.49 11.77
CA ALA A 67 -6.55 -1.26 11.40
C ALA A 67 -6.44 -0.27 12.57
N MET A 68 -7.49 -0.17 13.40
CA MET A 68 -7.47 0.65 14.61
C MET A 68 -6.42 0.16 15.62
N LEU A 69 -6.26 -1.15 15.79
CA LEU A 69 -5.24 -1.72 16.67
C LEU A 69 -3.83 -1.38 16.18
N ALA A 70 -3.58 -1.50 14.87
CA ALA A 70 -2.30 -1.15 14.28
C ALA A 70 -1.95 0.34 14.49
N ALA A 71 -2.93 1.23 14.29
CA ALA A 71 -2.73 2.66 14.53
C ALA A 71 -2.40 2.96 16.00
N LYS A 72 -3.15 2.37 16.94
CA LYS A 72 -2.88 2.52 18.38
C LYS A 72 -1.54 1.93 18.82
N ALA A 73 -1.03 0.92 18.10
CA ALA A 73 0.30 0.38 18.31
C ALA A 73 1.41 1.30 17.76
N GLY A 74 1.08 2.37 17.03
CA GLY A 74 2.06 3.31 16.46
C GLY A 74 2.60 2.88 15.10
N ALA A 75 1.84 2.08 14.34
CA ALA A 75 2.25 1.68 13.00
C ALA A 75 2.43 2.89 12.07
N THR A 76 3.45 2.86 11.21
CA THR A 76 3.60 3.88 10.15
C THR A 76 2.61 3.63 9.01
N PHE A 77 2.46 2.37 8.62
CA PHE A 77 1.51 1.94 7.60
C PHE A 77 0.63 0.80 8.10
N ILE A 78 -0.60 0.74 7.61
CA ILE A 78 -1.48 -0.41 7.65
C ILE A 78 -1.70 -0.91 6.22
N SER A 79 -1.67 -2.23 6.00
CA SER A 79 -1.89 -2.84 4.68
C SER A 79 -3.17 -3.70 4.66
N PRO A 80 -4.34 -3.13 4.35
CA PRO A 80 -5.59 -3.87 4.07
C PRO A 80 -5.51 -4.63 2.73
N PHE A 81 -5.98 -5.88 2.69
CA PHE A 81 -5.86 -6.73 1.51
C PHE A 81 -7.16 -6.79 0.71
N VAL A 82 -7.34 -5.84 -0.21
CA VAL A 82 -8.58 -5.64 -1.01
C VAL A 82 -8.94 -6.90 -1.79
N GLY A 83 -8.10 -7.34 -2.72
CA GLY A 83 -8.43 -8.46 -3.61
C GLY A 83 -8.65 -9.78 -2.87
N ARG A 84 -7.99 -9.98 -1.73
CA ARG A 84 -8.20 -11.19 -0.92
C ARG A 84 -9.56 -11.21 -0.21
N LEU A 85 -10.13 -10.05 0.11
CA LEU A 85 -11.51 -9.96 0.62
C LEU A 85 -12.52 -10.26 -0.49
N GLU A 86 -12.29 -9.71 -1.68
CA GLU A 86 -13.14 -9.95 -2.85
C GLU A 86 -13.14 -11.42 -3.28
N ASP A 87 -11.99 -12.11 -3.17
CA ASP A 87 -11.88 -13.56 -3.38
C ASP A 87 -12.84 -14.35 -2.47
N HIS A 88 -13.30 -13.76 -1.35
CA HIS A 88 -14.23 -14.35 -0.38
C HIS A 88 -15.61 -13.65 -0.38
N GLY A 89 -15.92 -12.85 -1.40
CA GLY A 89 -17.21 -12.20 -1.57
C GLY A 89 -17.45 -10.99 -0.66
N ALA A 90 -16.41 -10.44 -0.04
CA ALA A 90 -16.49 -9.22 0.75
C ALA A 90 -16.05 -7.99 -0.06
N ASP A 91 -16.56 -6.81 0.32
CA ASP A 91 -16.19 -5.54 -0.31
C ASP A 91 -14.83 -5.05 0.21
N GLY A 92 -13.79 -5.21 -0.62
CA GLY A 92 -12.44 -4.78 -0.28
C GLY A 92 -12.24 -3.27 -0.34
N ILE A 93 -12.97 -2.55 -1.20
CA ILE A 93 -12.87 -1.09 -1.33
C ILE A 93 -13.63 -0.42 -0.18
N GLY A 94 -14.81 -0.92 0.17
CA GLY A 94 -15.56 -0.47 1.33
C GLY A 94 -14.76 -0.55 2.63
N LEU A 95 -13.91 -1.57 2.80
CA LEU A 95 -12.99 -1.62 3.94
C LEU A 95 -12.01 -0.43 3.98
N LEU A 96 -11.49 0.02 2.83
CA LEU A 96 -10.59 1.18 2.80
C LEU A 96 -11.32 2.45 3.24
N GLU A 97 -12.57 2.64 2.77
CA GLU A 97 -13.42 3.76 3.16
C GLU A 97 -13.70 3.77 4.67
N GLU A 98 -14.06 2.60 5.23
CA GLU A 98 -14.26 2.44 6.68
C GLU A 98 -13.00 2.81 7.48
N ILE A 99 -11.82 2.35 7.03
CA ILE A 99 -10.55 2.65 7.70
C ILE A 99 -10.25 4.15 7.59
N ARG A 100 -10.46 4.77 6.43
CA ARG A 100 -10.24 6.21 6.22
C ARG A 100 -11.10 7.04 7.18
N VAL A 101 -12.40 6.76 7.23
CA VAL A 101 -13.32 7.43 8.16
C VAL A 101 -12.86 7.24 9.61
N LEU A 102 -12.51 6.01 9.99
CA LEU A 102 -12.02 5.72 11.35
C LEU A 102 -10.75 6.51 11.68
N TYR A 103 -9.81 6.60 10.74
CA TYR A 103 -8.55 7.32 10.94
C TYR A 103 -8.76 8.83 11.03
N ASP A 104 -9.67 9.39 10.23
CA ASP A 104 -10.00 10.81 10.27
C ASP A 104 -10.73 11.19 11.57
N VAL A 105 -11.69 10.38 12.01
CA VAL A 105 -12.44 10.61 13.26
C VAL A 105 -11.52 10.62 14.48
N HIS A 106 -10.51 9.76 14.50
CA HIS A 106 -9.59 9.63 15.63
C HIS A 106 -8.27 10.41 15.47
N GLY A 107 -8.03 11.01 14.31
CA GLY A 107 -6.78 11.72 14.01
C GLY A 107 -5.56 10.79 14.03
N PHE A 108 -5.67 9.59 13.46
CA PHE A 108 -4.54 8.67 13.37
C PHE A 108 -3.59 9.08 12.23
N ASP A 109 -2.29 9.15 12.53
CA ASP A 109 -1.22 9.45 11.56
C ASP A 109 -0.78 8.22 10.74
N THR A 110 -1.24 7.01 11.11
CA THR A 110 -0.95 5.80 10.37
C THR A 110 -1.50 5.90 8.95
N GLN A 111 -0.67 5.60 7.95
CA GLN A 111 -1.06 5.70 6.55
C GLN A 111 -1.67 4.40 6.04
N ILE A 112 -2.73 4.51 5.25
CA ILE A 112 -3.41 3.40 4.59
C ILE A 112 -2.64 3.05 3.32
N LEU A 113 -1.96 1.90 3.34
CA LEU A 113 -1.29 1.33 2.18
C LEU A 113 -2.17 0.24 1.57
N ALA A 114 -2.99 0.62 0.59
CA ALA A 114 -3.87 -0.31 -0.11
C ALA A 114 -3.06 -1.44 -0.77
N ALA A 115 -3.34 -2.68 -0.38
CA ALA A 115 -2.59 -3.85 -0.80
C ALA A 115 -3.51 -4.91 -1.44
N SER A 116 -2.90 -5.91 -2.08
CA SER A 116 -3.64 -6.93 -2.84
C SER A 116 -4.50 -6.35 -3.97
N LEU A 117 -4.07 -5.25 -4.58
CA LEU A 117 -4.73 -4.66 -5.75
C LEU A 117 -4.38 -5.47 -7.01
N ARG A 118 -5.40 -5.84 -7.79
CA ARG A 118 -5.27 -6.82 -8.89
C ARG A 118 -5.42 -6.24 -10.29
N ASN A 119 -5.94 -5.02 -10.40
CA ASN A 119 -6.22 -4.37 -11.68
C ASN A 119 -6.21 -2.84 -11.52
N PRO A 120 -6.17 -2.07 -12.64
CA PRO A 120 -6.22 -0.61 -12.60
C PRO A 120 -7.45 0.00 -11.91
N ALA A 121 -8.60 -0.68 -11.97
CA ALA A 121 -9.81 -0.21 -11.31
C ALA A 121 -9.66 -0.20 -9.78
N HIS A 122 -9.00 -1.21 -9.20
CA HIS A 122 -8.70 -1.22 -7.77
C HIS A 122 -7.80 -0.04 -7.37
N VAL A 123 -6.83 0.33 -8.21
CA VAL A 123 -5.89 1.42 -7.91
C VAL A 123 -6.63 2.76 -7.83
N SER A 124 -7.45 3.06 -8.83
CA SER A 124 -8.25 4.30 -8.84
C SER A 124 -9.30 4.30 -7.73
N ALA A 125 -10.00 3.19 -7.49
CA ALA A 125 -10.99 3.07 -6.42
C ALA A 125 -10.35 3.22 -5.02
N ALA A 126 -9.19 2.61 -4.78
CA ALA A 126 -8.47 2.76 -3.51
C ALA A 126 -8.03 4.21 -3.25
N ALA A 127 -7.57 4.91 -4.30
CA ALA A 127 -7.22 6.33 -4.19
C ALA A 127 -8.45 7.20 -3.86
N VAL A 128 -9.60 6.93 -4.49
CA VAL A 128 -10.87 7.62 -4.20
C VAL A 128 -11.36 7.33 -2.78
N ALA A 129 -11.19 6.09 -2.29
CA ALA A 129 -11.51 5.68 -0.93
C ALA A 129 -10.62 6.32 0.15
N GLY A 130 -9.59 7.08 -0.24
CA GLY A 130 -8.71 7.81 0.67
C GLY A 130 -7.48 7.02 1.13
N ALA A 131 -7.06 5.99 0.39
CA ALA A 131 -5.77 5.34 0.65
C ALA A 131 -4.60 6.32 0.42
N ASP A 132 -3.67 6.39 1.37
CA ASP A 132 -2.50 7.27 1.31
C ASP A 132 -1.42 6.74 0.33
N ALA A 133 -1.35 5.42 0.17
CA ALA A 133 -0.43 4.74 -0.74
C ALA A 133 -1.04 3.44 -1.28
N ALA A 134 -0.44 2.90 -2.34
CA ALA A 134 -0.79 1.59 -2.87
C ALA A 134 0.47 0.76 -3.20
N THR A 135 0.42 -0.53 -2.90
CA THR A 135 1.38 -1.50 -3.43
C THR A 135 0.72 -2.36 -4.50
N ILE A 136 1.27 -2.31 -5.70
CA ILE A 136 0.68 -2.90 -6.90
C ILE A 136 1.71 -3.77 -7.65
N PRO A 137 1.30 -4.91 -8.20
CA PRO A 137 2.12 -5.69 -9.10
C PRO A 137 2.60 -4.89 -10.33
N ALA A 138 3.76 -5.27 -10.89
CA ALA A 138 4.39 -4.53 -11.98
C ALA A 138 3.56 -4.51 -13.28
N ASP A 139 2.78 -5.57 -13.54
CA ASP A 139 1.84 -5.66 -14.64
C ASP A 139 0.65 -4.72 -14.46
N VAL A 140 0.09 -4.63 -13.25
CA VAL A 140 -0.95 -3.64 -12.91
C VAL A 140 -0.42 -2.22 -13.10
N PHE A 141 0.78 -1.92 -12.61
CA PHE A 141 1.41 -0.60 -12.79
C PHE A 141 1.55 -0.22 -14.27
N LYS A 142 2.06 -1.14 -15.10
CA LYS A 142 2.18 -0.91 -16.56
C LYS A 142 0.83 -0.76 -17.25
N ALA A 143 -0.23 -1.36 -16.70
CA ALA A 143 -1.57 -1.24 -17.25
C ALA A 143 -2.23 0.11 -16.96
N LEU A 144 -1.78 0.87 -15.96
CA LEU A 144 -2.39 2.15 -15.55
C LEU A 144 -2.41 3.21 -16.68
N VAL A 145 -1.41 3.21 -17.57
CA VAL A 145 -1.31 4.18 -18.67
C VAL A 145 -2.13 3.77 -19.90
N LYS A 146 -2.64 2.53 -19.95
CA LYS A 146 -3.29 1.99 -21.14
C LYS A 146 -4.75 2.39 -21.22
N HIS A 147 -5.15 2.99 -22.34
CA HIS A 147 -6.55 3.24 -22.64
C HIS A 147 -6.79 3.24 -24.16
N PRO A 148 -7.78 2.50 -24.69
CA PRO A 148 -7.99 2.39 -26.14
C PRO A 148 -8.24 3.72 -26.85
N LEU A 149 -8.83 4.71 -26.17
CA LEU A 149 -9.02 6.05 -26.73
C LEU A 149 -7.72 6.86 -26.77
N THR A 150 -6.77 6.58 -25.89
CA THR A 150 -5.44 7.20 -25.95
C THR A 150 -4.71 6.74 -27.20
N ASP A 151 -4.70 5.43 -27.45
CA ASP A 151 -4.05 4.84 -28.63
C ASP A 151 -4.68 5.38 -29.92
N LYS A 152 -6.03 5.33 -30.02
CA LYS A 152 -6.76 5.88 -31.17
C LYS A 152 -6.55 7.38 -31.36
N GLY A 153 -6.49 8.14 -30.27
CA GLY A 153 -6.25 9.58 -30.33
C GLY A 153 -4.85 9.90 -30.86
N LEU A 154 -3.84 9.16 -30.37
CA LEU A 154 -2.46 9.30 -30.84
C LEU A 154 -2.33 8.96 -32.32
N ASP A 155 -2.94 7.86 -32.77
CA ASP A 155 -2.95 7.47 -34.18
C ASP A 155 -3.56 8.56 -35.07
N ALA A 156 -4.67 9.17 -34.63
CA ALA A 156 -5.31 10.27 -35.34
C ALA A 156 -4.40 11.52 -35.41
N PHE A 157 -3.77 11.90 -34.29
CA PHE A 157 -2.85 13.04 -34.26
C PHE A 157 -1.65 12.84 -35.18
N LEU A 158 -1.07 11.64 -35.21
CA LEU A 158 0.07 11.32 -36.09
C LEU A 158 -0.35 11.32 -37.57
N ALA A 159 -1.55 10.82 -37.88
CA ALA A 159 -2.07 10.84 -39.25
C ALA A 159 -2.30 12.28 -39.75
N ASP A 160 -2.86 13.15 -38.90
CA ASP A 160 -3.09 14.55 -39.26
C ASP A 160 -1.79 15.34 -39.37
N TRP A 161 -0.82 15.11 -38.47
CA TRP A 161 0.52 15.69 -38.58
C TRP A 161 1.21 15.28 -39.88
N GLY A 162 1.14 13.99 -40.24
CA GLY A 162 1.72 13.47 -41.49
C GLY A 162 1.17 14.15 -42.75
N LYS A 163 -0.11 14.56 -42.75
CA LYS A 163 -0.72 15.31 -43.88
C LYS A 163 -0.13 16.70 -44.08
N THR A 164 0.48 17.30 -43.06
CA THR A 164 1.09 18.64 -43.16
C THR A 164 2.41 18.64 -43.93
N GLY A 165 3.12 17.49 -43.97
CA GLY A 165 4.46 17.38 -44.54
C GLY A 165 5.55 18.14 -43.78
N GLN A 166 5.26 18.63 -42.57
CA GLN A 166 6.19 19.40 -41.75
C GLN A 166 7.02 18.50 -40.83
N SER A 167 8.24 18.93 -40.49
CA SER A 167 9.05 18.33 -39.42
C SER A 167 9.35 19.37 -38.34
N ILE A 168 9.36 18.91 -37.08
CA ILE A 168 9.76 19.74 -35.93
C ILE A 168 11.29 19.71 -35.75
N LEU A 169 11.94 18.57 -36.08
CA LEU A 169 13.38 18.36 -36.01
C LEU A 169 13.92 17.77 -37.32
#